data_AF-A0A537R7V9-F1
#
_entry.id   AF-A0A537R7V9-F1
#
_cell.length_a   1.000
_cell.length_b   1.000
_cell.length_c   1.000
_cell.angle_alpha   90.00
_cell.angle_beta   90.00
_cell.angle_gamma   90.00
#
_symmetry.space_group_name_H-M   'P 1'
#
loop_
_entity.id
_entity.type
_entity.pdbx_description
1 polymer ?
#
loop_
_entity_poly.entity_id
_entity_poly.type
_entity_poly.pdbx_seq_one_letter_code
_entity_poly.pdbx_strand_id
1 'polypeptide(L)'
;MLNHSGITSFAVLKVLYLLAVTAVAFMVPAFAITQPVRWLVIPALLALQALILLACRFPGSEIGRPAWRLKWLFLFLIVCYALLPPESHGAADVVLAWRVPFVGWLVPLNLTGLERAALMCLQILTLLLASMVVRLAGSGSDLVDGLRALRLPDLFVYSLDHTLELFGGKKKSGRRRAEAGGQGGIFSTVKRLLRGDIGGFVQTISTNIERARERPGHASDRRLSPRLVHDIGIVTGIALCMASVKVIKLLPGLPFAPGHKALLLFPLYVLASRLTHSGWGGTAAGSIMGVIGFLQGDGRFGILEIFKHVVPGLVIDLASPRVSRLPSWALGYCFLGLAAAAG
;
A
#
# COMPACT_ATOMS: atom_id res chain seq x y z
N MET A 1 -31.81 14.39 11.07
CA MET A 1 -30.77 13.51 11.64
C MET A 1 -30.61 12.32 10.71
N LEU A 2 -29.68 12.38 9.76
CA LEU A 2 -29.49 11.33 8.75
C LEU A 2 -28.51 10.27 9.28
N ASN A 3 -29.06 9.07 9.44
CA ASN A 3 -28.48 7.76 9.73
C ASN A 3 -26.94 7.61 9.64
N HIS A 4 -26.19 8.00 10.68
CA HIS A 4 -24.75 7.72 10.80
C HIS A 4 -24.44 6.20 10.90
N SER A 5 -25.40 5.39 11.36
CA SER A 5 -25.29 3.94 11.50
C SER A 5 -25.31 3.20 10.16
N GLY A 6 -26.05 3.70 9.16
CA GLY A 6 -26.13 3.07 7.84
C GLY A 6 -24.85 3.23 7.02
N ILE A 7 -24.22 4.41 7.09
CA ILE A 7 -22.99 4.74 6.36
C ILE A 7 -21.81 3.92 6.90
N THR A 8 -21.70 3.80 8.22
CA THR A 8 -20.65 3.00 8.89
C THR A 8 -20.80 1.50 8.62
N SER A 9 -22.03 0.98 8.60
CA SER A 9 -22.28 -0.43 8.25
C SER A 9 -21.85 -0.77 6.81
N PHE A 10 -22.15 0.12 5.86
CA PHE A 10 -21.76 -0.08 4.46
C PHE A 10 -20.25 0.02 4.24
N ALA A 11 -19.58 0.95 4.92
CA ALA A 11 -18.14 1.07 4.95
C ALA A 11 -17.44 -0.19 5.48
N VAL A 12 -17.90 -0.72 6.62
CA VAL A 12 -17.38 -1.97 7.21
C VAL A 12 -17.58 -3.15 6.27
N LEU A 13 -18.75 -3.27 5.67
CA LEU A 13 -19.07 -4.36 4.75
C LEU A 13 -18.10 -4.42 3.56
N LYS A 14 -17.66 -3.27 3.04
CA LYS A 14 -16.68 -3.20 1.94
C LYS A 14 -15.30 -3.71 2.37
N VAL A 15 -14.84 -3.34 3.56
CA VAL A 15 -13.55 -3.80 4.07
C VAL A 15 -13.61 -5.30 4.37
N LEU A 16 -14.69 -5.75 5.01
CA LEU A 16 -14.95 -7.17 5.24
C LEU A 16 -15.03 -7.96 3.92
N TYR A 17 -15.69 -7.42 2.91
CA TYR A 17 -15.75 -8.02 1.58
C TYR A 17 -14.35 -8.18 0.98
N LEU A 18 -13.53 -7.13 1.02
CA LEU A 18 -12.17 -7.18 0.47
C LEU A 18 -11.29 -8.18 1.23
N LEU A 19 -11.38 -8.21 2.56
CA LEU A 19 -10.69 -9.18 3.41
C LEU A 19 -11.18 -10.60 3.14
N ALA A 20 -12.48 -10.81 3.00
CA ALA A 20 -13.08 -12.11 2.71
C ALA A 20 -12.64 -12.63 1.33
N VAL A 21 -12.71 -11.80 0.28
CA VAL A 21 -12.23 -12.18 -1.06
C VAL A 21 -10.74 -12.50 -1.01
N THR A 22 -9.94 -11.74 -0.26
CA THR A 22 -8.51 -11.99 -0.10
C THR A 22 -8.25 -13.31 0.62
N ALA A 23 -8.93 -13.55 1.74
CA ALA A 23 -8.81 -14.77 2.51
C ALA A 23 -9.22 -15.99 1.68
N VAL A 24 -10.36 -15.96 0.99
CA VAL A 24 -10.81 -17.07 0.14
C VAL A 24 -9.84 -17.28 -1.02
N ALA A 25 -9.37 -16.21 -1.67
CA ALA A 25 -8.44 -16.32 -2.78
C ALA A 25 -7.14 -17.05 -2.40
N PHE A 26 -6.59 -16.82 -1.20
CA PHE A 26 -5.35 -17.45 -0.74
C PHE A 26 -5.52 -18.75 0.04
N MET A 27 -6.58 -18.89 0.84
CA MET A 27 -6.81 -20.09 1.64
C MET A 27 -7.23 -21.29 0.77
N VAL A 28 -8.08 -21.07 -0.23
CA VAL A 28 -8.60 -22.17 -1.06
C VAL A 28 -7.49 -22.93 -1.81
N PRO A 29 -6.46 -22.28 -2.37
CA PRO A 29 -5.34 -23.00 -2.98
C PRO A 29 -4.32 -23.55 -1.98
N ALA A 30 -4.29 -23.03 -0.74
CA ALA A 30 -3.33 -23.43 0.29
C ALA A 30 -3.69 -24.76 0.98
N PHE A 31 -4.98 -25.08 1.12
CA PHE A 31 -5.41 -26.31 1.78
C PHE A 31 -5.53 -27.49 0.81
N ALA A 32 -4.97 -28.65 1.19
CA ALA A 32 -5.02 -29.87 0.39
C ALA A 32 -6.47 -30.38 0.16
N ILE A 33 -7.38 -30.12 1.10
CA ILE A 33 -8.77 -30.56 1.06
C ILE A 33 -9.56 -29.84 -0.05
N THR A 34 -9.14 -28.63 -0.44
CA THR A 34 -9.80 -27.78 -1.44
C THR A 34 -9.17 -27.85 -2.83
N GLN A 35 -8.20 -28.75 -3.04
CA GLN A 35 -7.52 -28.98 -4.32
C GLN A 35 -8.45 -29.14 -5.53
N PRO A 36 -9.55 -29.93 -5.48
CA PRO A 36 -10.42 -30.08 -6.66
C PRO A 36 -11.30 -28.84 -6.93
N VAL A 37 -11.59 -28.05 -5.89
CA VAL A 37 -12.55 -26.93 -5.99
C VAL A 37 -11.85 -25.61 -6.33
N ARG A 38 -10.52 -25.52 -6.19
CA ARG A 38 -9.75 -24.28 -6.43
C ARG A 38 -9.93 -23.70 -7.84
N TRP A 39 -10.02 -24.58 -8.84
CA TRP A 39 -10.22 -24.20 -10.25
C TRP A 39 -11.63 -23.70 -10.55
N LEU A 40 -12.58 -23.93 -9.65
CA LEU A 40 -13.93 -23.40 -9.78
C LEU A 40 -14.08 -22.11 -8.97
N VAL A 41 -13.58 -22.09 -7.74
CA VAL A 41 -13.73 -20.94 -6.82
C VAL A 41 -12.97 -19.71 -7.31
N ILE A 42 -11.70 -19.83 -7.70
CA ILE A 42 -10.90 -18.64 -8.05
C ILE A 42 -11.42 -17.97 -9.33
N PRO A 43 -11.71 -18.69 -10.43
CA PRO A 43 -12.34 -18.09 -11.61
C PRO A 43 -13.76 -17.58 -11.35
N ALA A 44 -14.56 -18.26 -10.52
CA ALA A 44 -15.87 -17.77 -10.14
C ALA A 44 -15.79 -16.45 -9.37
N LEU A 45 -14.84 -16.32 -8.42
CA LEU A 45 -14.58 -15.07 -7.72
C LEU A 45 -14.13 -13.97 -8.69
N LEU A 46 -13.26 -14.29 -9.65
CA LEU A 46 -12.83 -13.35 -10.69
C LEU A 46 -14.02 -12.87 -11.53
N ALA A 47 -14.84 -13.81 -12.01
CA ALA A 47 -16.02 -13.53 -12.81
C ALA A 47 -17.03 -12.68 -12.03
N LEU A 48 -17.23 -12.97 -10.74
CA LEU A 48 -18.06 -12.16 -9.86
C LEU A 48 -17.55 -10.72 -9.78
N GLN A 49 -16.23 -10.49 -9.64
CA GLN A 49 -15.69 -9.13 -9.63
C GLN A 49 -15.92 -8.42 -10.97
N ALA A 50 -15.67 -9.12 -12.08
CA ALA A 50 -15.89 -8.57 -13.42
C ALA A 50 -17.36 -8.22 -13.65
N LEU A 51 -18.29 -9.06 -13.20
CA LEU A 51 -19.72 -8.83 -13.29
C LEU A 51 -20.17 -7.63 -12.46
N ILE A 52 -19.65 -7.48 -11.23
CA ILE A 52 -19.93 -6.31 -10.40
C ILE A 52 -19.43 -5.03 -11.09
N LEU A 53 -18.21 -5.04 -11.64
CA LEU A 53 -17.66 -3.89 -12.37
C LEU A 53 -18.49 -3.55 -13.62
N LEU A 54 -18.93 -4.56 -14.36
CA LEU A 54 -19.80 -4.39 -15.52
C LEU A 54 -21.18 -3.82 -15.13
N ALA A 55 -21.76 -4.31 -14.02
CA ALA A 55 -23.02 -3.81 -13.47
C ALA A 55 -22.90 -2.35 -13.02
N CYS A 56 -21.73 -1.93 -12.51
CA CYS A 56 -21.40 -0.53 -12.24
C CYS A 56 -21.13 0.31 -13.49
N ARG A 57 -21.38 -0.21 -14.71
CA ARG A 57 -21.14 0.44 -16.01
C ARG A 57 -19.68 0.88 -16.23
N PHE A 58 -18.74 0.16 -15.63
CA PHE A 58 -17.33 0.43 -15.85
C PHE A 58 -16.90 -0.07 -17.24
N PRO A 59 -16.14 0.72 -18.03
CA PRO A 59 -15.77 0.32 -19.40
C PRO A 59 -14.93 -0.96 -19.40
N GLY A 60 -15.33 -1.94 -20.20
CA GLY A 60 -14.63 -3.24 -20.28
C GLY A 60 -13.15 -3.16 -20.67
N SER A 61 -12.78 -2.11 -21.42
CA SER A 61 -11.39 -1.81 -21.76
C SER A 61 -10.54 -1.46 -20.52
N GLU A 62 -11.15 -0.94 -19.45
CA GLU A 62 -10.46 -0.66 -18.20
C GLU A 62 -10.37 -1.88 -17.27
N ILE A 63 -11.27 -2.86 -17.41
CA ILE A 63 -11.20 -4.13 -16.66
C ILE A 63 -9.99 -4.97 -17.11
N GLY A 64 -9.64 -4.94 -18.40
CA GLY A 64 -8.45 -5.62 -18.93
C GLY A 64 -7.12 -4.89 -18.66
N ARG A 65 -7.19 -3.59 -18.32
CA ARG A 65 -6.00 -2.74 -18.14
C ARG A 65 -5.05 -3.22 -17.02
N PRO A 66 -5.54 -3.68 -15.84
CA PRO A 66 -4.69 -4.29 -14.82
C PRO A 66 -3.91 -5.51 -15.33
N ALA A 67 -4.57 -6.43 -16.03
CA ALA A 67 -3.93 -7.62 -16.61
C ALA A 67 -2.83 -7.22 -17.61
N TRP A 68 -3.12 -6.24 -18.48
CA TRP A 68 -2.15 -5.74 -19.45
C TRP A 68 -0.91 -5.10 -18.80
N ARG A 69 -1.09 -4.31 -17.74
CA ARG A 69 0.02 -3.74 -16.97
C ARG A 69 0.88 -4.81 -16.29
N LEU A 70 0.29 -5.97 -15.98
CA LEU A 70 0.95 -7.08 -15.29
C LEU A 70 1.49 -8.17 -16.21
N LYS A 71 1.32 -8.06 -17.53
CA LYS A 71 1.70 -9.11 -18.49
C LYS A 71 3.12 -9.65 -18.30
N TRP A 72 4.09 -8.78 -18.01
CA TRP A 72 5.48 -9.19 -17.77
C TRP A 72 5.67 -9.94 -16.44
N LEU A 73 4.91 -9.56 -15.40
CA LEU A 73 4.93 -10.30 -14.14
C LEU A 73 4.32 -11.69 -14.34
N PHE A 74 3.18 -11.78 -15.03
CA PHE A 74 2.52 -13.05 -15.31
C PHE A 74 3.37 -13.95 -16.20
N LEU A 75 3.97 -13.39 -17.26
CA LEU A 75 4.91 -14.12 -18.11
C LEU A 75 6.10 -14.63 -17.30
N PHE A 76 6.69 -13.77 -16.46
CA PHE A 76 7.80 -14.16 -15.58
C PHE A 76 7.40 -15.29 -14.63
N LEU A 77 6.26 -15.18 -13.95
CA LEU A 77 5.75 -16.23 -13.06
C LEU A 77 5.52 -17.54 -13.80
N ILE A 78 4.87 -17.50 -14.96
CA ILE A 78 4.61 -18.67 -15.81
C ILE A 78 5.93 -19.35 -16.22
N VAL A 79 6.90 -18.57 -16.72
CA VAL A 79 8.20 -19.09 -17.15
C VAL A 79 8.97 -19.68 -15.97
N CYS A 80 9.06 -18.96 -14.84
CA CYS A 80 9.78 -19.45 -13.67
C CYS A 80 9.18 -20.76 -13.14
N TYR A 81 7.86 -20.84 -12.98
CA TYR A 81 7.22 -22.05 -12.48
C TYR A 81 7.19 -23.19 -13.49
N ALA A 82 7.21 -22.91 -14.79
CA ALA A 82 7.36 -23.93 -15.82
C ALA A 82 8.77 -24.55 -15.84
N LEU A 83 9.79 -23.78 -15.46
CA LEU A 83 11.20 -24.20 -15.43
C LEU A 83 11.66 -24.74 -14.06
N LEU A 84 10.91 -24.49 -12.99
CA LEU A 84 11.27 -24.94 -11.64
C LEU A 84 11.08 -26.46 -11.49
N PRO A 85 12.05 -27.17 -10.88
CA PRO A 85 11.93 -28.59 -10.64
C PRO A 85 10.75 -28.90 -9.71
N PRO A 86 10.05 -30.03 -9.91
CA PRO A 86 8.94 -30.44 -9.04
C PRO A 86 9.40 -30.66 -7.60
N GLU A 87 8.68 -30.07 -6.65
CA GLU A 87 8.99 -30.16 -5.20
C GLU A 87 8.56 -31.49 -4.56
N SER A 88 7.77 -32.31 -5.26
CA SER A 88 7.14 -33.51 -4.70
C SER A 88 7.61 -34.79 -5.38
N HIS A 89 8.44 -35.60 -4.70
CA HIS A 89 8.89 -36.92 -5.16
C HIS A 89 7.80 -38.03 -5.16
N GLY A 90 6.51 -37.70 -5.24
CA GLY A 90 5.44 -38.69 -5.02
C GLY A 90 4.04 -38.40 -5.57
N ALA A 91 3.81 -37.24 -6.21
CA ALA A 91 2.60 -37.02 -7.01
C ALA A 91 3.01 -37.09 -8.48
N ALA A 92 2.13 -37.58 -9.36
CA ALA A 92 2.39 -37.73 -10.79
C ALA A 92 2.70 -36.38 -11.46
N ASP A 93 3.94 -35.91 -11.32
CA ASP A 93 4.43 -34.69 -11.92
C ASP A 93 4.64 -34.96 -13.41
N VAL A 94 3.75 -34.40 -14.24
CA VAL A 94 3.84 -34.52 -15.69
C VAL A 94 4.90 -33.54 -16.19
N VAL A 95 6.14 -34.00 -16.20
CA VAL A 95 7.28 -33.28 -16.78
C VAL A 95 7.32 -33.58 -18.28
N LEU A 96 6.98 -32.60 -19.10
CA LEU A 96 7.12 -32.72 -20.55
C LEU A 96 8.56 -32.37 -20.91
N ALA A 97 9.35 -33.36 -21.31
CA ALA A 97 10.71 -33.12 -21.81
C ALA A 97 10.61 -32.56 -23.24
N TRP A 98 10.60 -31.24 -23.39
CA TRP A 98 10.61 -30.63 -24.71
C TRP A 98 12.03 -30.60 -25.25
N ARG A 99 12.24 -31.26 -26.40
CA ARG A 99 13.49 -31.18 -27.15
C ARG A 99 13.43 -29.97 -28.07
N VAL A 100 14.34 -29.02 -27.87
CA VAL A 100 14.49 -27.87 -28.77
C VAL A 100 15.14 -28.37 -30.06
N PRO A 101 14.44 -28.31 -31.22
CA PRO A 101 15.05 -28.69 -32.50
C PRO A 101 16.23 -27.73 -32.75
N PHE A 102 17.39 -28.28 -33.15
CA PHE A 102 18.73 -27.65 -33.33
C PHE A 102 19.74 -27.72 -32.17
N VAL A 103 19.34 -27.75 -30.90
CA VAL A 103 20.32 -27.62 -29.77
C VAL A 103 20.43 -28.90 -28.93
N GLY A 104 19.51 -29.85 -29.06
CA GLY A 104 19.53 -31.10 -28.28
C GLY A 104 19.26 -30.91 -26.78
N TRP A 105 19.03 -29.68 -26.32
CA TRP A 105 18.64 -29.37 -24.96
C TRP A 105 17.26 -29.94 -24.64
N LEU A 106 17.20 -30.64 -23.50
CA LEU A 106 15.98 -31.12 -22.87
C LEU A 106 15.56 -30.06 -21.84
N VAL A 107 14.51 -29.31 -22.15
CA VAL A 107 13.91 -28.39 -21.18
C VAL A 107 12.77 -29.13 -20.49
N PRO A 108 12.90 -29.47 -19.18
CA PRO A 108 11.82 -30.08 -18.43
C PRO A 108 10.73 -29.03 -18.20
N LEU A 109 9.60 -29.15 -18.89
CA LEU A 109 8.44 -28.31 -18.66
C LEU A 109 7.57 -28.95 -17.59
N ASN A 110 7.48 -28.27 -16.44
CA ASN A 110 6.67 -28.70 -15.32
C ASN A 110 5.22 -28.24 -15.50
N LEU A 111 4.32 -29.14 -15.92
CA LEU A 111 2.89 -28.81 -16.09
C LEU A 111 2.18 -28.52 -14.76
N THR A 112 2.60 -29.16 -13.66
CA THR A 112 2.04 -28.87 -12.33
C THR A 112 2.50 -27.50 -11.83
N GLY A 113 3.74 -27.11 -12.15
CA GLY A 113 4.24 -25.75 -11.97
C GLY A 113 3.44 -24.72 -12.78
N LEU A 114 3.14 -25.01 -14.04
CA LEU A 114 2.31 -24.16 -14.90
C LEU A 114 0.89 -23.97 -14.34
N GLU A 115 0.27 -25.04 -13.85
CA GLU A 115 -1.03 -24.99 -13.19
C GLU A 115 -1.01 -24.05 -11.96
N ARG A 116 0.01 -24.18 -11.10
CA ARG A 116 0.21 -23.31 -9.94
C ARG A 116 0.38 -21.84 -10.37
N ALA A 117 1.20 -21.59 -11.39
CA ALA A 117 1.42 -20.24 -11.91
C ALA A 117 0.14 -19.60 -12.46
N ALA A 118 -0.68 -20.39 -13.17
CA ALA A 118 -1.97 -19.93 -13.68
C ALA A 118 -2.91 -19.54 -12.53
N LEU A 119 -3.00 -20.38 -11.49
CA LEU A 119 -3.78 -20.08 -10.29
C LEU A 119 -3.28 -18.82 -9.56
N MET A 120 -1.97 -18.63 -9.44
CA MET A 120 -1.41 -17.41 -8.85
C MET A 120 -1.75 -16.16 -9.68
N CYS A 121 -1.68 -16.25 -11.01
CA CYS A 121 -2.09 -15.16 -11.89
C CYS A 121 -3.58 -14.82 -11.70
N LEU A 122 -4.43 -15.84 -11.63
CA LEU A 122 -5.87 -15.71 -11.35
C LEU A 122 -6.12 -15.07 -9.98
N GLN A 123 -5.44 -15.51 -8.91
CA GLN A 123 -5.53 -14.92 -7.57
C GLN A 123 -5.18 -13.42 -7.59
N ILE A 124 -4.03 -13.08 -8.20
CA ILE A 124 -3.59 -11.68 -8.32
C ILE A 124 -4.65 -10.87 -9.06
N LEU A 125 -5.17 -11.37 -10.18
CA LEU A 125 -6.19 -10.67 -10.95
C LEU A 125 -7.48 -10.48 -10.16
N THR A 126 -7.95 -11.51 -9.45
CA THR A 126 -9.13 -11.44 -8.57
C THR A 126 -8.97 -10.35 -7.51
N LEU A 127 -7.80 -10.26 -6.87
CA LEU A 127 -7.52 -9.23 -5.86
C LEU A 127 -7.51 -7.83 -6.46
N LEU A 128 -6.98 -7.66 -7.67
CA LEU A 128 -6.96 -6.38 -8.36
C LEU A 128 -8.36 -5.91 -8.73
N LEU A 129 -9.19 -6.81 -9.25
CA LEU A 129 -10.57 -6.47 -9.60
C LEU A 129 -11.41 -6.23 -8.35
N ALA A 130 -11.27 -7.05 -7.29
CA ALA A 130 -11.95 -6.82 -6.02
C ALA A 130 -11.54 -5.47 -5.38
N SER A 131 -10.26 -5.14 -5.47
CA SER A 131 -9.75 -3.82 -5.08
C SER A 131 -10.39 -2.70 -5.89
N MET A 132 -10.58 -2.89 -7.20
CA MET A 132 -11.24 -1.93 -8.08
C MET A 132 -12.72 -1.76 -7.73
N VAL A 133 -13.44 -2.86 -7.47
CA VAL A 133 -14.84 -2.87 -7.03
C VAL A 133 -15.00 -2.01 -5.78
N VAL A 134 -14.17 -2.24 -4.75
CA VAL A 134 -14.25 -1.50 -3.48
C VAL A 134 -13.91 -0.02 -3.67
N ARG A 135 -12.93 0.30 -4.52
CA ARG A 135 -12.54 1.68 -4.84
C ARG A 135 -13.62 2.44 -5.60
N LEU A 136 -14.31 1.79 -6.53
CA LEU A 136 -15.37 2.42 -7.33
C LEU A 136 -16.68 2.55 -6.56
N ALA A 137 -16.97 1.59 -5.68
CA ALA A 137 -18.20 1.56 -4.88
C ALA A 137 -18.17 2.52 -3.67
N GLY A 138 -17.06 3.23 -3.39
CA GLY A 138 -16.89 4.01 -2.16
C GLY A 138 -16.27 5.38 -2.31
N SER A 139 -16.59 6.26 -1.35
CA SER A 139 -15.87 7.51 -1.15
C SER A 139 -14.56 7.22 -0.37
N GLY A 140 -13.49 8.00 -0.58
CA GLY A 140 -12.21 7.78 0.10
C GLY A 140 -12.30 7.76 1.64
N SER A 141 -13.32 8.39 2.22
CA SER A 141 -13.63 8.38 3.66
C SER A 141 -14.33 7.09 4.14
N ASP A 142 -15.09 6.39 3.28
CA ASP A 142 -15.78 5.14 3.67
C ASP A 142 -14.76 4.06 4.06
N LEU A 143 -13.60 4.03 3.41
CA LEU A 143 -12.53 3.10 3.77
C LEU A 143 -12.00 3.40 5.18
N VAL A 144 -11.83 4.68 5.52
CA VAL A 144 -11.35 5.13 6.84
C VAL A 144 -12.37 4.78 7.91
N ASP A 145 -13.66 5.03 7.65
CA ASP A 145 -14.75 4.70 8.58
C ASP A 145 -14.86 3.20 8.82
N GLY A 146 -14.68 2.38 7.77
CA GLY A 146 -14.64 0.92 7.88
C GLY A 146 -13.43 0.42 8.68
N LEU A 147 -12.26 1.01 8.44
CA LEU A 147 -11.03 0.73 9.17
C LEU A 147 -11.11 1.13 10.66
N ARG A 148 -11.81 2.23 10.97
CA ARG A 148 -12.07 2.68 12.35
C ARG A 148 -12.98 1.71 13.11
N ALA A 149 -14.02 1.22 12.45
CA ALA A 149 -14.93 0.23 13.03
C ALA A 149 -14.28 -1.14 13.26
N LEU A 150 -13.20 -1.48 12.53
CA LEU A 150 -12.37 -2.67 12.76
C LEU A 150 -11.40 -2.56 13.94
N ARG A 151 -11.49 -1.49 14.76
CA ARG A 151 -10.64 -1.24 15.93
C ARG A 151 -9.13 -1.19 15.61
N LEU A 152 -8.76 -0.59 14.49
CA LEU A 152 -7.35 -0.32 14.22
C LEU A 152 -6.77 0.71 15.20
N PRO A 153 -5.43 0.70 15.42
CA PRO A 153 -4.80 1.58 16.39
C PRO A 153 -5.12 3.06 16.15
N ASP A 154 -5.42 3.79 17.22
CA ASP A 154 -5.80 5.21 17.17
C ASP A 154 -4.78 6.03 16.37
N LEU A 155 -3.49 5.79 16.60
CA LEU A 155 -2.41 6.47 15.87
C LEU A 155 -2.60 6.41 14.36
N PHE A 156 -2.92 5.23 13.81
CA PHE A 156 -3.11 5.03 12.38
C PHE A 156 -4.40 5.69 11.90
N VAL A 157 -5.51 5.52 12.62
CA VAL A 157 -6.82 6.05 12.20
C VAL A 157 -6.80 7.57 12.13
N TYR A 158 -6.34 8.24 13.20
CA TYR A 158 -6.31 9.70 13.25
C TYR A 158 -5.31 10.31 12.26
N SER A 159 -4.13 9.69 12.09
CA SER A 159 -3.14 10.19 11.13
C SER A 159 -3.52 9.93 9.67
N LEU A 160 -4.20 8.83 9.36
CA LEU A 160 -4.76 8.57 8.04
C LEU A 160 -5.82 9.61 7.67
N ASP A 161 -6.76 9.87 8.58
CA ASP A 161 -7.82 10.86 8.39
C ASP A 161 -7.24 12.26 8.13
N HIS A 162 -6.32 12.70 8.98
CA HIS A 162 -5.60 13.97 8.79
C HIS A 162 -4.84 14.04 7.46
N THR A 163 -4.18 12.96 7.09
CA THR A 163 -3.42 12.91 5.84
C THR A 163 -4.36 12.97 4.64
N LEU A 164 -5.46 12.23 4.63
CA LEU A 164 -6.43 12.25 3.53
C LEU A 164 -7.17 13.57 3.41
N GLU A 165 -7.44 14.26 4.52
CA GLU A 165 -8.03 15.59 4.46
C GLU A 165 -7.07 16.62 3.87
N LEU A 166 -5.81 16.63 4.34
CA LEU A 166 -4.78 17.54 3.86
C LEU A 166 -4.38 17.23 2.41
N PHE A 167 -4.39 15.95 2.02
CA PHE A 167 -4.08 15.50 0.67
C PHE A 167 -5.26 15.65 -0.29
N GLY A 168 -6.49 15.46 0.20
CA GLY A 168 -7.73 15.47 -0.58
C GLY A 168 -8.39 16.83 -0.75
N GLY A 169 -7.92 17.87 -0.04
CA GLY A 169 -8.27 19.27 -0.27
C GLY A 169 -9.78 19.51 -0.45
N LYS A 170 -10.62 19.09 0.51
CA LYS A 170 -12.05 19.40 0.45
C LYS A 170 -12.41 20.65 1.25
N LYS A 171 -12.78 21.68 0.49
CA LYS A 171 -13.65 22.83 0.84
C LYS A 171 -14.58 22.55 2.03
N LYS A 172 -14.20 23.01 3.22
CA LYS A 172 -15.13 23.38 4.29
C LYS A 172 -14.46 24.37 5.23
N SER A 173 -14.47 25.64 4.84
CA SER A 173 -14.58 26.75 5.80
C SER A 173 -15.13 27.95 5.07
N GLY A 174 -16.26 28.45 5.55
CA GLY A 174 -16.75 29.76 5.18
C GLY A 174 -15.72 30.83 5.51
N ARG A 175 -15.64 31.81 4.61
CA ARG A 175 -15.48 33.24 4.91
C ARG A 175 -14.69 33.55 6.20
N ARG A 176 -13.36 33.61 6.10
CA ARG A 176 -12.57 34.68 6.73
C ARG A 176 -11.29 34.93 5.95
N ARG A 177 -11.16 36.19 5.58
CA ARG A 177 -10.06 36.84 4.88
C ARG A 177 -8.84 36.86 5.80
N ALA A 178 -7.71 36.33 5.33
CA ALA A 178 -6.39 36.71 5.80
C ALA A 178 -5.39 36.45 4.67
N GLU A 179 -4.98 37.53 4.01
CA GLU A 179 -3.74 37.61 3.26
C GLU A 179 -2.57 37.33 4.23
N ALA A 180 -1.78 36.30 3.93
CA ALA A 180 -0.39 36.22 4.34
C ALA A 180 0.35 35.24 3.40
N GLY A 181 0.99 35.81 2.39
CA GLY A 181 2.35 35.50 1.95
C GLY A 181 2.76 34.05 1.66
N GLY A 182 3.11 33.81 0.40
CA GLY A 182 4.20 32.90 0.05
C GLY A 182 3.76 31.52 -0.42
N GLN A 183 3.47 31.45 -1.72
CA GLN A 183 3.28 30.24 -2.52
C GLN A 183 4.58 29.42 -2.60
N GLY A 184 5.00 28.82 -1.49
CA GLY A 184 6.09 27.85 -1.41
C GLY A 184 5.54 26.44 -1.54
N GLY A 185 5.31 25.98 -2.77
CA GLY A 185 4.72 24.67 -3.03
C GLY A 185 5.51 23.51 -2.40
N ILE A 186 4.81 22.42 -2.07
CA ILE A 186 5.28 21.13 -1.54
C ILE A 186 6.62 20.65 -2.15
N PHE A 187 6.84 20.95 -3.43
CA PHE A 187 8.08 20.69 -4.15
C PHE A 187 9.32 21.41 -3.56
N SER A 188 9.14 22.64 -3.08
CA SER A 188 10.19 23.42 -2.40
C SER A 188 10.56 22.82 -1.05
N THR A 189 9.61 22.24 -0.32
CA THR A 189 9.84 21.56 0.96
C THR A 189 10.65 20.27 0.76
N VAL A 190 10.34 19.49 -0.27
CA VAL A 190 11.12 18.28 -0.64
C VAL A 190 12.53 18.66 -1.12
N LYS A 191 12.67 19.71 -1.93
CA LYS A 191 13.97 20.20 -2.41
C LYS A 191 14.84 20.76 -1.27
N ARG A 192 14.24 21.35 -0.24
CA ARG A 192 14.94 21.83 0.98
C ARG A 192 15.35 20.68 1.89
N LEU A 193 14.48 19.68 2.09
CA LEU A 193 14.79 18.47 2.85
C LEU A 193 15.97 17.70 2.24
N LEU A 194 16.01 17.58 0.91
CA LEU A 194 17.15 16.98 0.19
C LEU A 194 18.45 17.78 0.27
N ARG A 195 18.38 19.07 0.59
CA ARG A 195 19.55 19.95 0.81
C ARG A 195 19.99 20.01 2.28
N GLY A 196 19.38 19.21 3.16
CA GLY A 196 19.69 19.19 4.59
C GLY A 196 19.02 20.31 5.39
N ASP A 197 18.13 21.11 4.78
CA ASP A 197 17.36 22.13 5.47
C ASP A 197 16.06 21.53 6.03
N ILE A 198 16.16 21.02 7.25
CA ILE A 198 15.10 20.36 8.00
C ILE A 198 14.04 21.37 8.50
N GLY A 199 14.33 22.67 8.48
CA GLY A 199 13.48 23.71 9.09
C GLY A 199 12.08 23.81 8.48
N GLY A 200 11.97 23.74 7.15
CA GLY A 200 10.66 23.78 6.47
C GLY A 200 9.80 22.53 6.71
N PHE A 201 10.44 21.38 6.89
CA PHE A 201 9.77 20.12 7.22
C PHE A 201 9.28 20.12 8.67
N VAL A 202 10.12 20.59 9.60
CA VAL A 202 9.76 20.77 11.01
C VAL A 202 8.61 21.76 11.14
N GLN A 203 8.62 22.88 10.41
CA GLN A 203 7.51 23.82 10.42
C GLN A 203 6.21 23.17 9.92
N THR A 204 6.28 22.35 8.87
CA THR A 204 5.11 21.61 8.35
C THR A 204 4.58 20.61 9.36
N ILE A 205 5.45 19.88 10.05
CA ILE A 205 5.07 18.96 11.13
C ILE A 205 4.48 19.74 12.30
N SER A 206 5.11 20.83 12.76
CA SER A 206 4.62 21.66 13.87
C SER A 206 3.24 22.25 13.58
N THR A 207 3.03 22.80 12.38
CA THR A 207 1.72 23.29 11.94
C THR A 207 0.68 22.17 11.88
N ASN A 208 1.06 20.95 11.48
CA ASN A 208 0.14 19.80 11.49
C ASN A 208 -0.14 19.30 12.92
N ILE A 209 0.82 19.37 13.84
CA ILE A 209 0.65 19.08 15.27
C ILE A 209 -0.30 20.11 15.90
N GLU A 210 -0.14 21.40 15.60
CA GLU A 210 -1.04 22.47 16.07
C GLU A 210 -2.46 22.29 15.55
N ARG A 211 -2.62 22.01 14.25
CA ARG A 211 -3.94 21.71 13.66
C ARG A 211 -4.60 20.45 14.24
N ALA A 212 -3.81 19.44 14.58
CA ALA A 212 -4.29 18.24 15.26
C ALA A 212 -4.74 18.53 16.71
N ARG A 213 -4.15 19.54 17.37
CA ARG A 213 -4.51 19.98 18.74
C ARG A 213 -5.76 20.85 18.79
N GLU A 214 -6.01 21.67 17.77
CA GLU A 214 -7.07 22.69 17.78
C GLU A 214 -8.48 22.17 17.46
N ARG A 215 -8.64 20.88 17.12
CA ARG A 215 -9.95 20.34 16.73
C ARG A 215 -10.84 19.97 17.94
N PRO A 216 -12.07 20.49 18.01
CA PRO A 216 -13.09 19.97 18.91
C PRO A 216 -13.55 18.60 18.39
N GLY A 217 -13.16 17.54 19.11
CA GLY A 217 -13.55 16.17 18.84
C GLY A 217 -15.07 15.96 18.87
N HIS A 218 -15.57 15.13 17.95
CA HIS A 218 -16.95 14.64 17.94
C HIS A 218 -17.24 13.80 19.20
N ALA A 219 -17.81 14.42 20.25
CA ALA A 219 -18.62 13.89 21.36
C ALA A 219 -18.25 12.54 22.06
N SER A 220 -17.17 11.88 21.66
CA SER A 220 -16.77 10.51 22.05
C SER A 220 -15.27 10.41 22.32
N ASP A 221 -14.51 11.47 22.04
CA ASP A 221 -13.06 11.55 22.24
C ASP A 221 -12.73 11.63 23.73
N ARG A 222 -12.54 10.46 24.34
CA ARG A 222 -11.67 10.32 25.52
C ARG A 222 -10.36 11.05 25.22
N ARG A 223 -10.10 12.12 25.97
CA ARG A 223 -8.87 12.95 25.97
C ARG A 223 -7.66 12.21 25.35
N LEU A 224 -7.37 12.46 24.08
CA LEU A 224 -6.18 11.93 23.43
C LEU A 224 -4.95 12.36 24.24
N SER A 225 -4.07 11.42 24.56
CA SER A 225 -2.87 11.75 25.34
C SER A 225 -1.98 12.73 24.56
N PRO A 226 -1.28 13.67 25.22
CA PRO A 226 -0.39 14.61 24.54
C PRO A 226 0.67 13.92 23.66
N ARG A 227 1.11 12.72 24.06
CA ARG A 227 2.04 11.87 23.29
C ARG A 227 1.40 11.36 22.00
N LEU A 228 0.15 10.90 22.06
CA LEU A 228 -0.57 10.42 20.87
C LEU A 228 -0.82 11.56 19.87
N VAL A 229 -1.17 12.76 20.33
CA VAL A 229 -1.35 13.93 19.46
C VAL A 229 -0.06 14.33 18.75
N HIS A 230 1.06 14.29 19.47
CA HIS A 230 2.40 14.51 18.90
C HIS A 230 2.73 13.46 17.82
N ASP A 231 2.52 12.18 18.12
CA ASP A 231 2.77 11.08 17.19
C ASP A 231 1.89 11.19 15.93
N ILE A 232 0.60 11.55 16.07
CA ILE A 232 -0.32 11.77 14.95
C ILE A 232 0.21 12.85 14.01
N GLY A 233 0.69 13.99 14.54
CA GLY A 233 1.20 15.09 13.72
C GLY A 233 2.48 14.72 12.96
N ILE A 234 3.38 13.98 13.60
CA ILE A 234 4.59 13.45 12.95
C ILE A 234 4.24 12.47 11.83
N VAL A 235 3.41 11.47 12.12
CA VAL A 235 3.04 10.43 11.16
C VAL A 235 2.30 11.05 9.97
N THR A 236 1.39 11.99 10.22
CA THR A 236 0.69 12.77 9.18
C THR A 236 1.67 13.53 8.30
N GLY A 237 2.59 14.30 8.90
CA GLY A 237 3.56 15.10 8.16
C GLY A 237 4.50 14.25 7.30
N ILE A 238 4.95 13.10 7.84
CA ILE A 238 5.78 12.15 7.11
C ILE A 238 5.01 11.48 5.97
N ALA A 239 3.78 11.03 6.22
CA ALA A 239 2.94 10.41 5.20
C ALA A 239 2.63 11.38 4.05
N LEU A 240 2.36 12.66 4.35
CA LEU A 240 2.22 13.71 3.34
C LEU A 240 3.50 13.91 2.53
N CYS A 241 4.67 13.89 3.18
CA CYS A 241 5.96 13.98 2.50
C CYS A 241 6.17 12.78 1.55
N MET A 242 5.90 11.56 2.02
CA MET A 242 5.96 10.34 1.19
C MET A 242 5.00 10.42 -0.01
N ALA A 243 3.76 10.87 0.21
CA ALA A 243 2.77 11.05 -0.84
C ALA A 243 3.22 12.12 -1.86
N SER A 244 3.84 13.19 -1.40
CA SER A 244 4.39 14.26 -2.24
C SER A 244 5.54 13.78 -3.14
N VAL A 245 6.46 12.98 -2.59
CA VAL A 245 7.54 12.32 -3.37
C VAL A 245 6.96 11.42 -4.46
N LYS A 246 5.75 10.88 -4.25
CA LYS A 246 5.04 10.08 -5.25
C LYS A 246 4.37 10.95 -6.32
N VAL A 247 3.76 12.08 -5.97
CA VAL A 247 3.20 13.06 -6.92
C VAL A 247 4.26 13.64 -7.85
N ILE A 248 5.48 13.86 -7.36
CA ILE A 248 6.61 14.35 -8.19
C ILE A 248 6.94 13.39 -9.34
N LYS A 249 6.61 12.09 -9.22
CA LYS A 249 6.80 11.10 -10.31
C LYS A 249 5.78 11.20 -11.44
N LEU A 250 4.70 11.96 -11.25
CA LEU A 250 3.75 12.25 -12.33
C LEU A 250 4.22 13.41 -13.23
N LEU A 251 5.30 14.12 -12.89
CA LEU A 251 5.85 15.17 -13.75
C LEU A 251 6.57 14.54 -14.96
N PRO A 252 6.14 14.85 -16.20
CA PRO A 252 6.84 14.39 -17.40
C PRO A 252 8.25 15.01 -17.44
N GLY A 253 9.27 14.18 -17.64
CA GLY A 253 10.66 14.63 -17.82
C GLY A 253 11.64 14.35 -16.68
N LEU A 254 11.22 13.71 -15.57
CA LEU A 254 12.14 13.29 -14.50
C LEU A 254 12.38 11.77 -14.54
N PRO A 255 13.54 11.28 -15.03
CA PRO A 255 13.89 9.88 -15.00
C PRO A 255 14.26 9.48 -13.56
N PHE A 256 13.28 9.07 -12.76
CA PHE A 256 13.58 8.33 -11.54
C PHE A 256 14.04 6.92 -11.95
N ALA A 257 15.35 6.70 -11.91
CA ALA A 257 15.92 5.36 -12.10
C ALA A 257 15.29 4.36 -11.10
N PRO A 258 15.04 3.10 -11.52
CA PRO A 258 14.57 2.04 -10.63
C PRO A 258 15.52 1.95 -9.41
N GLY A 259 15.00 1.91 -8.18
CA GLY A 259 15.81 1.85 -6.94
C GLY A 259 15.82 3.13 -6.09
N HIS A 260 15.77 4.32 -6.70
CA HIS A 260 15.93 5.59 -5.97
C HIS A 260 14.71 5.95 -5.09
N LYS A 261 13.57 5.32 -5.35
CA LYS A 261 12.35 5.49 -4.54
C LYS A 261 12.57 4.99 -3.11
N ALA A 262 13.34 3.90 -2.94
CA ALA A 262 13.67 3.35 -1.63
C ALA A 262 14.59 4.31 -0.88
N LEU A 263 15.58 4.91 -1.55
CA LEU A 263 16.51 5.87 -0.94
C LEU A 263 15.84 7.11 -0.36
N LEU A 264 14.72 7.55 -0.94
CA LEU A 264 13.94 8.68 -0.42
C LEU A 264 12.93 8.28 0.65
N LEU A 265 12.28 7.13 0.49
CA LEU A 265 11.24 6.69 1.42
C LEU A 265 11.83 6.10 2.70
N PHE A 266 12.94 5.38 2.63
CA PHE A 266 13.54 4.69 3.78
C PHE A 266 13.93 5.65 4.91
N PRO A 267 14.58 6.80 4.65
CA PRO A 267 14.83 7.81 5.69
C PRO A 267 13.55 8.32 6.35
N LEU A 268 12.47 8.50 5.58
CA LEU A 268 11.20 8.96 6.09
C LEU A 268 10.55 7.92 7.01
N TYR A 269 10.66 6.62 6.69
CA TYR A 269 10.23 5.55 7.59
C TYR A 269 11.03 5.53 8.91
N VAL A 270 12.37 5.64 8.82
CA VAL A 270 13.25 5.70 10.00
C VAL A 270 12.92 6.92 10.86
N LEU A 271 12.69 8.08 10.23
CA LEU A 271 12.36 9.32 10.91
C LEU A 271 11.02 9.20 11.64
N ALA A 272 10.01 8.55 11.04
CA ALA A 272 8.73 8.31 11.70
C ALA A 272 8.88 7.44 12.94
N SER A 273 9.66 6.37 12.84
CA SER A 273 9.94 5.47 13.97
C SER A 273 10.66 6.18 15.12
N ARG A 274 11.58 7.10 14.82
CA ARG A 274 12.40 7.80 15.83
C ARG A 274 11.75 9.01 16.47
N LEU A 275 10.93 9.74 15.72
CA LEU A 275 10.28 10.95 16.23
C LEU A 275 9.01 10.64 17.03
N THR A 276 8.42 9.47 16.84
CA THR A 276 7.22 9.02 17.58
C THR A 276 7.59 8.35 18.91
N HIS A 277 6.71 8.49 19.91
CA HIS A 277 6.85 7.84 21.21
C HIS A 277 6.36 6.40 21.23
N SER A 278 5.40 6.05 20.37
CA SER A 278 4.77 4.73 20.31
C SER A 278 5.67 3.61 19.77
N GLY A 279 6.76 3.94 19.07
CA GLY A 279 7.64 2.96 18.41
C GLY A 279 7.04 2.32 17.16
N TRP A 280 5.82 2.72 16.76
CA TRP A 280 5.08 2.20 15.59
C TRP A 280 4.93 3.24 14.47
N GLY A 281 5.67 4.36 14.55
CA GLY A 281 5.54 5.47 13.61
C GLY A 281 5.88 5.10 12.17
N GLY A 282 6.88 4.23 11.95
CA GLY A 282 7.26 3.78 10.61
C GLY A 282 6.16 2.95 9.95
N THR A 283 5.57 2.02 10.70
CA THR A 283 4.46 1.17 10.29
C THR A 283 3.21 2.01 10.01
N ALA A 284 2.89 2.97 10.88
CA ALA A 284 1.75 3.86 10.71
C ALA A 284 1.91 4.72 9.43
N ALA A 285 3.05 5.37 9.24
CA ALA A 285 3.33 6.16 8.04
C ALA A 285 3.29 5.30 6.76
N GLY A 286 3.83 4.09 6.82
CA GLY A 286 3.77 3.11 5.74
C GLY A 286 2.36 2.67 5.39
N SER A 287 1.55 2.37 6.40
CA SER A 287 0.16 1.98 6.23
C SER A 287 -0.63 3.08 5.53
N ILE A 288 -0.45 4.34 5.95
CA ILE A 288 -1.12 5.50 5.34
C ILE A 288 -0.69 5.68 3.89
N MET A 289 0.62 5.64 3.62
CA MET A 289 1.16 5.74 2.27
C MET A 289 0.61 4.62 1.36
N GLY A 290 0.49 3.41 1.91
CA GLY A 290 -0.14 2.27 1.28
C GLY A 290 -1.60 2.50 0.92
N VAL A 291 -2.40 3.00 1.87
CA VAL A 291 -3.82 3.35 1.66
C VAL A 291 -3.96 4.45 0.60
N ILE A 292 -3.14 5.50 0.65
CA ILE A 292 -3.14 6.58 -0.36
C ILE A 292 -2.81 6.00 -1.74
N GLY A 293 -1.80 5.14 -1.82
CA GLY A 293 -1.42 4.48 -3.07
C GLY A 293 -2.50 3.57 -3.63
N PHE A 294 -3.21 2.86 -2.75
CA PHE A 294 -4.37 2.05 -3.10
C PHE A 294 -5.50 2.93 -3.64
N LEU A 295 -5.89 3.99 -2.93
CA LEU A 295 -6.98 4.89 -3.32
C LEU A 295 -6.72 5.57 -4.67
N GLN A 296 -5.49 6.02 -4.91
CA GLN A 296 -5.07 6.64 -6.17
C GLN A 296 -5.08 5.67 -7.37
N GLY A 297 -5.16 4.36 -7.15
CA GLY A 297 -5.13 3.36 -8.24
C GLY A 297 -3.79 3.29 -8.97
N ASP A 298 -2.74 3.82 -8.34
CA ASP A 298 -1.37 3.84 -8.88
C ASP A 298 -0.68 2.48 -8.70
N GLY A 299 -1.20 1.64 -7.80
CA GLY A 299 -0.65 0.31 -7.52
C GLY A 299 -0.93 -0.70 -8.64
N ARG A 300 0.13 -1.22 -9.26
CA ARG A 300 0.09 -2.46 -10.07
C ARG A 300 -0.51 -3.64 -9.28
N PHE A 301 -0.53 -3.57 -7.95
CA PHE A 301 -0.82 -4.67 -7.03
C PHE A 301 -2.13 -4.53 -6.22
N GLY A 302 -2.96 -3.50 -6.45
CA GLY A 302 -4.25 -3.35 -5.74
C GLY A 302 -4.08 -3.20 -4.23
N ILE A 303 -4.85 -3.93 -3.41
CA ILE A 303 -4.71 -3.90 -1.94
C ILE A 303 -3.31 -4.31 -1.45
N LEU A 304 -2.58 -5.12 -2.21
CA LEU A 304 -1.21 -5.51 -1.85
C LEU A 304 -0.24 -4.31 -1.87
N GLU A 305 -0.61 -3.20 -2.50
CA GLU A 305 0.13 -1.95 -2.40
C GLU A 305 0.16 -1.43 -0.95
N ILE A 306 -0.87 -1.72 -0.14
CA ILE A 306 -0.86 -1.39 1.29
C ILE A 306 0.27 -2.16 1.97
N PHE A 307 0.29 -3.48 1.83
CA PHE A 307 1.30 -4.34 2.46
C PHE A 307 2.72 -3.99 2.03
N LYS A 308 2.93 -3.67 0.75
CA LYS A 308 4.22 -3.22 0.23
C LYS A 308 4.79 -2.00 0.96
N HIS A 309 3.93 -1.11 1.47
CA HIS A 309 4.35 0.06 2.23
C HIS A 309 4.36 -0.16 3.75
N VAL A 310 3.57 -1.12 4.25
CA VAL A 310 3.57 -1.53 5.68
C VAL A 310 4.85 -2.27 6.03
N VAL A 311 5.30 -3.21 5.19
CA VAL A 311 6.42 -4.12 5.49
C VAL A 311 7.72 -3.37 5.83
N PRO A 312 8.20 -2.40 5.05
CA PRO A 312 9.41 -1.66 5.40
C PRO A 312 9.29 -0.90 6.73
N GLY A 313 8.12 -0.31 7.01
CA GLY A 313 7.86 0.40 8.26
C GLY A 313 7.88 -0.54 9.46
N LEU A 314 7.27 -1.72 9.32
CA LEU A 314 7.26 -2.76 10.35
C LEU A 314 8.68 -3.26 10.66
N VAL A 315 9.48 -3.53 9.63
CA VAL A 315 10.88 -3.95 9.80
C VAL A 315 11.67 -2.88 10.56
N ILE A 316 11.50 -1.61 10.21
CA ILE A 316 12.20 -0.50 10.86
C ILE A 316 11.78 -0.35 12.31
N ASP A 317 10.47 -0.37 12.61
CA ASP A 317 9.95 -0.24 13.96
C ASP A 317 10.43 -1.39 14.88
N LEU A 318 10.44 -2.63 14.37
CA LEU A 318 10.95 -3.79 15.10
C LEU A 318 12.49 -3.78 15.25
N ALA A 319 13.21 -3.22 14.29
CA ALA A 319 14.67 -3.09 14.34
C ALA A 319 15.11 -1.91 15.22
N SER A 320 14.27 -0.88 15.38
CA SER A 320 14.59 0.37 16.09
C SER A 320 15.19 0.16 17.50
N PRO A 321 14.65 -0.72 18.37
CA PRO A 321 15.22 -0.95 19.71
C PRO A 321 16.61 -1.59 19.70
N ARG A 322 16.94 -2.35 18.64
CA ARG A 322 18.26 -2.98 18.47
C ARG A 322 19.24 -2.02 17.83
N VAL A 323 18.78 -1.23 16.86
CA VAL A 323 19.60 -0.26 16.12
C VAL A 323 19.91 0.98 16.96
N SER A 324 19.05 1.39 17.90
CA SER A 324 19.32 2.50 18.83
C SER A 324 20.48 2.24 19.79
N ARG A 325 20.89 0.96 19.94
CA ARG A 325 22.09 0.56 20.70
C ARG A 325 23.37 0.64 19.89
N LEU A 326 23.27 0.81 18.58
CA LEU A 326 24.41 0.91 17.69
C LEU A 326 24.87 2.37 17.58
N PRO A 327 26.19 2.61 17.51
CA PRO A 327 26.74 3.95 17.38
C PRO A 327 26.32 4.59 16.04
N SER A 328 26.18 5.92 16.03
CA SER A 328 25.62 6.71 14.91
C SER A 328 26.29 6.46 13.55
N TRP A 329 27.57 6.08 13.55
CA TRP A 329 28.32 5.74 12.33
C TRP A 329 27.83 4.43 11.68
N ALA A 330 27.30 3.48 12.45
CA ALA A 330 26.76 2.21 11.92
C ALA A 330 25.52 2.43 11.04
N LEU A 331 24.71 3.45 11.34
CA LEU A 331 23.59 3.87 10.49
C LEU A 331 24.07 4.41 9.14
N GLY A 332 25.21 5.10 9.13
CA GLY A 332 25.89 5.55 7.91
C GLY A 332 26.25 4.37 7.02
N TYR A 333 26.81 3.29 7.60
CA TYR A 333 27.12 2.07 6.85
C TYR A 333 25.88 1.31 6.37
N CYS A 334 24.78 1.29 7.14
CA CYS A 334 23.52 0.71 6.66
C CYS A 334 22.93 1.51 5.49
N PHE A 335 23.01 2.85 5.53
CA PHE A 335 22.57 3.70 4.43
C PHE A 335 23.49 3.55 3.20
N LEU A 336 24.81 3.45 3.42
CA LEU A 336 25.78 3.18 2.37
C LEU A 336 25.53 1.80 1.72
N GLY A 337 25.22 0.77 2.52
CA GLY A 337 24.84 -0.55 2.03
C GLY A 337 23.51 -0.54 1.26
N LEU A 338 22.52 0.24 1.71
CA LEU A 338 21.26 0.46 0.98
C LEU A 338 21.50 1.18 -0.34
N ALA A 339 22.37 2.20 -0.35
CA ALA A 339 22.76 2.93 -1.56
C ALA A 339 23.53 2.04 -2.54
N ALA A 340 24.45 1.20 -2.06
CA ALA A 340 25.19 0.24 -2.85
C ALA A 340 24.29 -0.88 -3.42
N ALA A 341 23.25 -1.29 -2.69
CA ALA A 341 22.26 -2.26 -3.18
C ALA A 341 21.23 -1.66 -4.15
N ALA A 342 21.12 -0.33 -4.21
CA ALA A 342 20.15 0.38 -5.04
C ALA A 342 20.76 1.04 -6.30
N GLY A 343 22.08 1.05 -6.43
CA GLY A 343 22.83 1.43 -7.64
C GLY A 343 23.11 0.23 -8.52
#